data_AF-A0A966UVH2-F1
#
_entry.id   AF-A0A966UVH2-F1
#
_cell.length_a   1.000
_cell.length_b   1.000
_cell.length_c   1.000
_cell.angle_alpha   90.00
_cell.angle_beta   90.00
_cell.angle_gamma   90.00
#
_symmetry.space_group_name_H-M   'P 1'
#
loop_
_entity.id
_entity.type
_entity.pdbx_description
1 polymer ?
#
loop_
_entity_poly.entity_id
_entity_poly.type
_entity_poly.pdbx_seq_one_letter_code
_entity_poly.pdbx_strand_id
1 'polypeptide(L)'
;MNVRQWIEENYPDEGILLADGFDRAFLGIGRVFSGTSIAVYDKSMVITILRESGMKPDEAYEYFDFNVAGAYVGERTPMFVETKRSLRKGRK
;
A
#
# COMPACT_ATOMS: atom_id res chain seq x y z
N MET A 1 -9.52 14.63 -7.93
CA MET A 1 -8.06 14.62 -7.76
C MET A 1 -7.67 13.19 -7.43
N ASN A 2 -6.85 12.54 -8.26
CA ASN A 2 -6.39 11.17 -8.01
C ASN A 2 -5.09 11.16 -7.20
N VAL A 3 -4.65 9.98 -6.72
CA VAL A 3 -3.47 9.84 -5.86
C VAL A 3 -2.21 10.39 -6.53
N ARG A 4 -2.02 10.10 -7.82
CA ARG A 4 -0.86 10.55 -8.59
C ARG A 4 -0.78 12.08 -8.66
N GLN A 5 -1.89 12.74 -9.00
CA GLN A 5 -1.98 14.21 -9.03
C GLN A 5 -1.68 14.82 -7.65
N TRP A 6 -2.21 14.22 -6.57
CA TRP A 6 -1.93 14.70 -5.21
C TRP A 6 -0.45 14.62 -4.86
N ILE A 7 0.25 13.57 -5.29
CA ILE A 7 1.70 13.44 -5.10
C ILE A 7 2.46 14.47 -5.92
N GLU A 8 2.14 14.63 -7.21
CA GLU A 8 2.82 15.58 -8.09
C GLU A 8 2.72 17.02 -7.58
N GLU A 9 1.57 17.39 -6.99
CA GLU A 9 1.36 18.73 -6.42
C GLU A 9 2.08 18.96 -5.08
N ASN A 10 2.22 17.93 -4.24
CA ASN A 10 2.73 18.07 -2.86
C ASN A 10 4.18 17.59 -2.67
N TYR A 11 4.66 16.72 -3.56
CA TYR A 11 5.98 16.08 -3.54
C TYR A 11 6.60 16.07 -4.95
N PRO A 12 6.77 17.25 -5.58
CA PRO A 12 7.32 17.34 -6.91
C PRO A 12 8.73 16.74 -6.96
N ASP A 13 9.05 16.03 -8.03
CA ASP A 13 10.38 15.44 -8.32
C ASP A 13 10.92 14.42 -7.30
N GLU A 14 10.11 13.97 -6.33
CA GLU A 14 10.51 12.99 -5.33
C GLU A 14 10.60 11.55 -5.86
N GLY A 15 10.09 11.27 -7.06
CA GLY A 15 10.17 9.94 -7.71
C GLY A 15 9.47 8.82 -6.90
N ILE A 16 8.40 9.17 -6.18
CA ILE A 16 7.64 8.23 -5.34
C ILE A 16 7.01 7.14 -6.21
N LEU A 17 7.22 5.88 -5.83
CA LEU A 17 6.62 4.73 -6.49
C LEU A 17 5.24 4.44 -5.88
N LEU A 18 4.30 4.06 -6.74
CA LEU A 18 2.94 3.68 -6.37
C LEU A 18 2.72 2.19 -6.59
N ALA A 19 1.88 1.60 -5.75
CA ALA A 19 1.32 0.28 -6.00
C ALA A 19 0.09 0.45 -6.92
N ASP A 20 0.25 0.14 -8.20
CA ASP A 20 -0.80 0.33 -9.20
C ASP A 20 -2.05 -0.51 -8.90
N GLY A 21 -3.23 0.10 -9.11
CA GLY A 21 -4.53 -0.55 -8.84
C GLY A 21 -4.97 -0.50 -7.38
N PHE A 22 -4.16 0.06 -6.47
CA PHE A 22 -4.45 0.11 -5.04
C PHE A 22 -4.72 1.51 -4.50
N ASP A 23 -5.14 2.46 -5.33
CA ASP A 23 -5.44 3.86 -4.95
C ASP A 23 -6.39 3.94 -3.73
N ARG A 24 -7.39 3.05 -3.64
CA ARG A 24 -8.34 2.98 -2.52
C ARG A 24 -7.70 2.59 -1.18
N ALA A 25 -6.51 2.00 -1.22
CA ALA A 25 -5.75 1.61 -0.03
C ALA A 25 -4.67 2.64 0.33
N PHE A 26 -4.47 3.70 -0.47
CA PHE A 26 -3.48 4.74 -0.20
C PHE A 26 -3.82 5.51 1.08
N LEU A 27 -2.85 5.61 1.99
CA LEU A 27 -2.97 6.33 3.26
C LEU A 27 -2.27 7.69 3.23
N GLY A 28 -1.19 7.82 2.44
CA GLY A 28 -0.39 9.04 2.37
C GLY A 28 1.09 8.75 2.09
N ILE A 29 1.93 9.73 2.41
CA ILE A 29 3.40 9.63 2.30
C ILE A 29 4.02 9.47 3.69
N GLY A 30 4.84 8.44 3.84
CA GLY A 30 5.71 8.23 4.99
C GLY A 30 7.10 8.77 4.68
N ARG A 31 7.83 9.19 5.73
CA ARG A 31 9.21 9.65 5.61
C ARG A 31 10.10 8.81 6.52
N VAL A 32 11.21 8.35 5.97
CA VAL A 32 12.27 7.69 6.74
C VAL A 32 13.39 8.67 7.07
N PHE A 33 14.25 8.31 8.02
CA PHE A 33 15.33 9.17 8.50
C PHE A 33 16.29 9.63 7.39
N SER A 34 16.52 8.80 6.36
CA SER A 34 17.33 9.15 5.19
C SER A 34 16.76 10.31 4.37
N GLY A 35 15.53 10.74 4.66
CA GLY A 35 14.83 11.79 3.94
C GLY A 35 13.91 11.26 2.84
N THR A 36 13.98 9.96 2.51
CA THR A 36 13.18 9.33 1.45
C THR A 36 11.69 9.36 1.77
N SER A 37 10.91 9.88 0.82
CA SER A 37 9.44 9.86 0.82
C SER A 37 8.94 8.56 0.18
N ILE A 38 8.02 7.86 0.84
CA ILE A 38 7.51 6.54 0.41
C ILE A 38 5.99 6.53 0.48
N ALA A 39 5.32 6.01 -0.55
CA ALA A 39 3.87 5.81 -0.53
C ALA A 39 3.48 4.74 0.49
N VAL A 40 2.47 5.03 1.31
CA VAL A 40 2.02 4.15 2.39
C VAL A 40 0.60 3.69 2.12
N TYR A 41 0.34 2.40 2.28
CA TYR A 41 -0.94 1.76 2.00
C TYR A 41 -1.47 0.95 3.19
N ASP A 42 -2.79 0.81 3.32
CA ASP A 42 -3.43 -0.13 4.25
C ASP A 42 -3.41 -1.55 3.65
N LYS A 43 -2.67 -2.47 4.27
CA LYS A 43 -2.57 -3.87 3.83
C LYS A 43 -3.94 -4.54 3.71
N SER A 44 -4.82 -4.34 4.69
CA SER A 44 -6.14 -4.97 4.71
C SER A 44 -7.04 -4.50 3.57
N MET A 45 -6.89 -3.24 3.14
CA MET A 45 -7.58 -2.70 1.99
C MET A 45 -7.02 -3.26 0.67
N VAL A 46 -5.69 -3.43 0.56
CA VAL A 46 -5.07 -4.10 -0.59
C VAL A 46 -5.61 -5.53 -0.75
N ILE A 47 -5.65 -6.31 0.33
CA ILE A 47 -6.23 -7.66 0.32
C ILE A 47 -7.72 -7.62 -0.07
N THR A 48 -8.47 -6.62 0.39
CA THR A 48 -9.88 -6.47 0.02
C THR A 48 -10.04 -6.22 -1.48
N ILE A 49 -9.22 -5.35 -2.07
CA ILE A 49 -9.23 -5.04 -3.52
C ILE A 49 -8.91 -6.31 -4.34
N LEU A 50 -7.89 -7.08 -3.94
CA LEU A 50 -7.53 -8.34 -4.60
C LEU A 50 -8.67 -9.38 -4.55
N ARG A 51 -9.39 -9.44 -3.43
CA ARG A 51 -10.55 -10.33 -3.31
C ARG A 51 -11.74 -9.86 -4.15
N GLU A 52 -11.95 -8.55 -4.25
CA GLU A 52 -12.97 -7.96 -5.13
C GLU A 52 -12.67 -8.24 -6.61
N SER A 53 -11.40 -8.43 -6.99
CA SER A 53 -11.03 -8.87 -8.35
C SER A 53 -11.20 -10.39 -8.59
N GLY A 54 -11.74 -11.13 -7.62
CA GLY A 54 -12.09 -12.55 -7.77
C GLY A 54 -11.11 -13.54 -7.13
N MET A 55 -10.05 -13.07 -6.45
CA MET A 55 -9.11 -13.97 -5.77
C MET A 55 -9.71 -14.56 -4.50
N LYS A 56 -9.37 -15.81 -4.21
CA LYS A 56 -9.69 -16.43 -2.92
C LYS A 56 -8.90 -15.76 -1.78
N PRO A 57 -9.34 -15.89 -0.52
CA PRO A 57 -8.64 -15.27 0.62
C PRO A 57 -7.14 -15.59 0.66
N ASP A 58 -6.76 -16.87 0.61
CA ASP A 58 -5.36 -17.30 0.72
C ASP A 58 -4.54 -16.85 -0.49
N GLU A 59 -5.11 -16.97 -1.70
CA GLU A 59 -4.52 -16.49 -2.95
C GLU A 59 -4.25 -14.98 -2.91
N ALA A 60 -5.16 -14.18 -2.35
CA ALA A 60 -4.97 -12.74 -2.22
C ALA A 60 -3.80 -12.39 -1.26
N TYR A 61 -3.61 -13.17 -0.19
CA TYR A 61 -2.47 -12.99 0.71
C TYR A 61 -1.16 -13.40 0.04
N GLU A 62 -1.11 -14.56 -0.62
CA GLU A 62 0.08 -14.98 -1.37
C GLU A 62 0.42 -13.98 -2.47
N TYR A 63 -0.58 -13.52 -3.23
CA TYR A 63 -0.38 -12.52 -4.27
C TYR A 63 0.16 -11.21 -3.69
N PHE A 64 -0.39 -10.76 -2.57
CA PHE A 64 0.12 -9.59 -1.87
C PHE A 64 1.58 -9.77 -1.46
N ASP A 65 1.92 -10.87 -0.81
CA ASP A 65 3.27 -11.09 -0.28
C ASP A 65 4.33 -11.18 -1.41
N PHE A 66 4.01 -11.82 -2.53
CA PHE A 66 4.96 -11.99 -3.64
C PHE A 66 4.95 -10.85 -4.66
N ASN A 67 3.76 -10.40 -5.09
CA ASN A 67 3.63 -9.49 -6.24
C ASN A 67 3.41 -8.03 -5.84
N VAL A 68 3.05 -7.75 -4.58
CA VAL A 68 2.76 -6.39 -4.12
C VAL A 68 3.80 -5.93 -3.12
N ALA A 69 3.88 -6.56 -1.95
CA ALA A 69 4.88 -6.25 -0.93
C ALA A 69 6.28 -6.76 -1.32
N GLY A 70 6.36 -7.92 -1.97
CA GLY A 70 7.61 -8.53 -2.43
C GLY A 70 8.20 -7.91 -3.70
N ALA A 71 7.46 -7.04 -4.39
CA ALA A 71 7.90 -6.36 -5.62
C ALA A 71 8.88 -5.21 -5.32
N TYR A 72 10.00 -5.54 -4.68
CA TYR A 72 11.03 -4.57 -4.31
C TYR A 72 11.80 -4.06 -5.53
N VAL A 73 11.77 -2.75 -5.74
CA VAL A 73 12.44 -2.08 -6.86
C VAL A 73 13.29 -0.89 -6.40
N GLY A 74 13.63 -0.84 -5.10
CA GLY A 74 14.50 0.17 -4.49
C GLY A 74 13.91 0.83 -3.25
N GLU A 75 14.59 1.84 -2.73
CA GLU A 75 14.27 2.49 -1.44
C GLU A 75 12.90 3.17 -1.40
N ARG A 76 12.32 3.50 -2.55
CA ARG A 76 10.98 4.11 -2.67
C ARG A 76 9.87 3.09 -2.87
N THR A 77 10.16 1.79 -2.80
CA THR A 77 9.15 0.72 -2.85
C THR A 77 8.08 1.01 -1.79
N PRO A 78 6.77 0.96 -2.12
CA PRO A 78 5.70 1.26 -1.19
C PRO A 78 5.76 0.50 0.13
N MET A 79 5.30 1.14 1.19
CA MET A 79 5.16 0.54 2.52
C MET A 79 3.70 0.16 2.79
N PHE A 80 3.49 -0.96 3.48
CA PHE A 80 2.17 -1.46 3.81
C PHE A 80 1.98 -1.54 5.33
N VAL A 81 0.91 -0.90 5.83
CA VAL A 81 0.56 -0.85 7.24
C VAL A 81 -0.44 -1.96 7.55
N GLU A 82 -0.11 -2.77 8.53
CA GLU A 82 -1.06 -3.65 9.20
C GLU A 82 -1.70 -2.91 10.38
N THR A 83 -3.00 -2.62 10.26
CA THR A 83 -3.71 -1.86 11.30
C THR A 83 -4.18 -2.78 12.43
N LYS A 84 -4.14 -2.29 13.67
CA LYS A 84 -4.67 -3.02 14.85
C LYS A 84 -6.18 -3.29 14.80
N ARG A 85 -6.89 -2.84 13.75
CA ARG A 85 -8.33 -3.06 13.59
C ARG A 85 -8.68 -4.56 13.49
N SER A 86 -7.75 -5.38 13.01
CA SER A 86 -7.86 -6.85 13.00
C SER A 86 -7.90 -7.47 14.41
N LEU A 87 -7.23 -6.87 15.41
CA LEU A 87 -7.18 -7.38 16.79
C LEU A 87 -8.51 -7.25 17.54
N ARG A 88 -9.44 -6.41 17.07
CA ARG A 88 -10.76 -6.23 17.73
C ARG A 88 -11.77 -7.34 17.41
N LYS A 89 -11.53 -8.19 16.41
CA LYS A 89 -12.46 -9.29 16.04
C LYS A 89 -12.39 -10.52 16.96
N GLY A 90 -11.52 -10.52 17.98
CA GLY A 90 -11.30 -11.65 18.90
C GLY A 90 -11.92 -11.55 20.29
N ARG A 91 -12.73 -10.52 20.59
CA ARG A 91 -13.49 -10.46 21.86
C ARG A 91 -14.98 -10.69 21.58
N LYS A 92 -15.37 -11.96 21.54
CA LYS A 92 -16.71 -12.35 21.96
C LYS A 92 -16.72 -12.47 23.49
#